data_AF-G2Q160-F1
#
_entry.id   AF-G2Q160-F1
#
_cell.length_a   1.000
_cell.length_b   1.000
_cell.length_c   1.000
_cell.angle_alpha   90.00
_cell.angle_beta   90.00
_cell.angle_gamma   90.00
#
_symmetry.space_group_name_H-M   'P 1'
#
loop_
_entity.id
_entity.type
_entity.pdbx_description
1 polymer ?
#
loop_
_entity_poly.entity_id
_entity_poly.type
_entity_poly.pdbx_seq_one_letter_code
_entity_poly.pdbx_strand_id
1 'polypeptide(L)'
;MSRATSSANPDADRAAEVLRALQELESGSAPGEEYTILKLSEPILSAQPSSKGAGEGEGGAANRRSDVSTASLDSGSGSGSGSGDRGPTPASLEADLAHYRELFAKLRFSYVEQVTKEKFIRAIVGDPPLIVTPHEIAELEAANAHAKAALKARKTEVAGMVDDLERRARDLARRYADVRAGRDLLRELPGRIAELEERVRELRARQHHQQHQQQEDDDDGAPGGGRMSTAMMNMPLGKTRELVEQRRRELGAVERELEVLGAQAPRKRKEMERLGAEVAALENRRANSTAAAREAKRRRDNNAQGGVADELEARGRWYRASEAVLRQVLDLPQA
;
A
#
# COMPACT_ATOMS: atom_id res chain seq x y z
N MET A 1 4.11 42.24 47.09
CA MET A 1 3.42 40.95 46.86
C MET A 1 2.85 40.96 45.45
N SER A 2 3.67 40.57 44.48
CA SER A 2 3.35 40.68 43.06
C SER A 2 2.49 39.49 42.64
N ARG A 3 1.27 39.80 42.22
CA ARG A 3 0.30 38.86 41.67
C ARG A 3 0.79 38.45 40.28
N ALA A 4 1.51 37.33 40.21
CA ALA A 4 1.80 36.65 38.96
C ALA A 4 0.47 36.12 38.40
N THR A 5 -0.22 36.95 37.64
CA THR A 5 -1.37 36.49 36.85
C THR A 5 -0.81 35.66 35.73
N SER A 6 -0.77 34.35 35.98
CA SER A 6 -0.77 33.32 34.96
C SER A 6 -1.85 33.65 33.93
N SER A 7 -1.43 34.26 32.83
CA SER A 7 -2.24 34.41 31.62
C SER A 7 -2.14 33.08 30.85
N ALA A 8 -2.62 32.01 31.49
CA ALA A 8 -2.85 30.74 30.81
C ALA A 8 -3.98 30.99 29.82
N ASN A 9 -3.64 30.98 28.53
CA ASN A 9 -4.57 31.27 27.46
C ASN A 9 -5.50 30.05 27.31
N PRO A 10 -6.80 30.16 27.66
CA PRO A 10 -7.67 28.99 27.80
C PRO A 10 -7.84 28.21 26.49
N ASP A 11 -7.61 28.85 25.35
CA ASP A 11 -7.71 28.23 24.03
C ASP A 11 -6.47 27.39 23.68
N ALA A 12 -5.28 27.77 24.19
CA ALA A 12 -4.06 26.96 24.06
C ALA A 12 -4.13 25.70 24.92
N ASP A 13 -4.65 25.84 26.14
CA ASP A 13 -4.84 24.73 27.08
C ASP A 13 -5.88 23.74 26.54
N ARG A 14 -6.99 24.23 25.96
CA ARG A 14 -8.00 23.39 25.29
C ARG A 14 -7.44 22.64 24.08
N ALA A 15 -6.65 23.31 23.24
CA ALA A 15 -6.02 22.64 22.10
C ALA A 15 -5.04 21.55 22.55
N ALA A 16 -4.27 21.81 23.60
CA ALA A 16 -3.37 20.83 24.19
C ALA A 16 -4.10 19.66 24.86
N GLU A 17 -5.24 19.91 25.52
CA GLU A 17 -6.09 18.90 26.13
C GLU A 17 -6.69 17.96 25.06
N VAL A 18 -7.22 18.52 23.97
CA VAL A 18 -7.76 17.73 22.85
C VAL A 18 -6.66 16.91 22.16
N LEU A 19 -5.45 17.47 22.00
CA LEU A 19 -4.31 16.72 21.48
C LEU A 19 -3.90 15.56 22.39
N ARG A 20 -3.89 15.76 23.72
CA ARG A 20 -3.62 14.68 24.68
C ARG A 20 -4.68 13.60 24.60
N ALA A 21 -5.96 13.96 24.57
CA ALA A 21 -7.06 13.00 24.41
C ALA A 21 -6.94 12.19 23.11
N LEU A 22 -6.57 12.84 21.99
CA LEU A 22 -6.30 12.15 20.72
C LEU A 22 -5.10 11.21 20.81
N GLN A 23 -4.04 11.61 21.51
CA GLN A 23 -2.83 10.81 21.69
C GLN A 23 -3.03 9.63 22.66
N GLU A 24 -3.96 9.76 23.62
CA GLU A 24 -4.41 8.66 24.49
C GLU A 24 -5.23 7.63 23.70
N LEU A 25 -6.13 8.09 22.82
CA LEU A 25 -6.87 7.21 21.89
C LEU A 25 -5.92 6.47 20.93
N GLU A 26 -4.83 7.10 20.51
CA GLU A 26 -3.78 6.50 19.67
C GLU A 26 -2.75 5.66 20.42
N SER A 27 -2.67 5.75 21.75
CA SER A 27 -1.81 4.85 22.53
C SER A 27 -2.59 3.63 23.02
N GLY A 28 -3.92 3.75 23.17
CA GLY A 28 -4.83 2.62 23.37
C GLY A 28 -5.03 1.74 22.14
N SER A 29 -4.73 2.25 20.93
CA SER A 29 -4.67 1.48 19.69
C SER A 29 -3.21 1.42 19.25
N ALA A 30 -2.59 0.23 19.22
CA ALA A 30 -1.14 0.13 19.07
C ALA A 30 -0.62 0.90 17.82
N PRO A 31 0.59 1.51 17.88
CA PRO A 31 1.13 2.31 16.79
C PRO A 31 1.33 1.44 15.54
N GLY A 32 0.38 1.49 14.61
CA GLY A 32 0.29 0.61 13.44
C GLY A 32 -1.07 -0.05 13.22
N GLU A 33 -2.05 0.14 14.11
CA GLU A 33 -3.44 -0.28 13.87
C GLU A 33 -4.20 0.72 13.00
N GLU A 34 -3.71 0.95 11.79
CA GLU A 34 -4.60 1.40 10.75
C GLU A 34 -5.64 0.29 10.54
N TYR A 35 -6.92 0.59 10.76
CA TYR A 35 -8.04 -0.28 10.35
C TYR A 35 -8.07 -0.37 8.82
N THR A 36 -7.09 -1.08 8.27
CA THR A 36 -7.01 -1.43 6.87
C THR A 36 -8.01 -2.54 6.62
N ILE A 37 -8.67 -2.50 5.47
CA ILE A 37 -9.71 -3.47 5.04
C ILE A 37 -9.24 -4.92 5.21
N LEU A 38 -7.93 -5.15 5.20
CA LEU A 38 -7.26 -6.43 5.46
C LEU A 38 -7.52 -6.99 6.87
N LYS A 39 -7.58 -6.16 7.92
CA LYS A 39 -7.89 -6.60 9.30
C LYS A 39 -9.38 -6.94 9.49
N LEU A 40 -10.28 -6.33 8.72
CA LEU A 40 -11.70 -6.68 8.72
C LEU A 40 -12.00 -7.99 7.97
N SER A 41 -11.06 -8.43 7.12
CA SER A 41 -11.14 -9.68 6.36
C SER A 41 -10.43 -10.87 7.02
N GLU A 42 -9.82 -10.68 8.21
CA GLU A 42 -9.36 -11.83 8.99
C GLU A 42 -10.55 -12.71 9.39
N PRO A 43 -10.43 -14.04 9.30
CA PRO A 43 -11.53 -14.93 9.59
C PRO A 43 -11.95 -14.78 11.06
N ILE A 44 -13.23 -14.46 11.27
CA ILE A 44 -13.96 -14.37 12.56
C ILE A 44 -13.71 -15.59 13.49
N LEU A 45 -13.11 -16.67 12.97
CA LEU A 45 -12.75 -17.89 13.67
C LEU A 45 -11.66 -17.71 14.75
N SER A 46 -10.77 -16.72 14.66
CA SER A 46 -9.70 -16.53 15.66
C SER A 46 -10.15 -15.81 16.94
N ALA A 47 -11.34 -15.21 16.94
CA ALA A 47 -11.87 -14.41 18.05
C ALA A 47 -12.88 -15.17 18.93
N GLN A 48 -12.98 -16.49 18.83
CA GLN A 48 -13.71 -17.30 19.81
C GLN A 48 -12.79 -17.61 21.00
N PRO A 49 -12.94 -16.93 22.17
CA PRO A 49 -12.28 -17.40 23.38
C PRO A 49 -12.83 -18.78 23.71
N SER A 50 -11.93 -19.75 23.78
CA SER A 50 -12.16 -21.09 24.27
C SER A 50 -12.85 -21.04 25.64
N SER A 51 -14.18 -21.15 25.66
CA SER A 51 -14.94 -21.40 26.87
C SER A 51 -14.66 -22.84 27.28
N LYS A 52 -13.79 -22.99 28.28
CA LYS A 52 -13.67 -24.20 29.11
C LYS A 52 -15.07 -24.60 29.60
N GLY A 53 -15.58 -25.70 29.07
CA GLY A 53 -16.73 -26.43 29.59
C GLY A 53 -16.40 -27.91 29.54
N ALA A 54 -16.09 -28.48 30.70
CA ALA A 54 -15.93 -29.91 30.88
C ALA A 54 -17.29 -30.62 30.69
N GLY A 55 -17.28 -31.76 29.99
CA GLY A 55 -18.45 -32.61 29.81
C GLY A 55 -18.18 -33.71 28.79
N GLU A 56 -17.88 -34.90 29.30
CA GLU A 56 -17.67 -36.15 28.58
C GLU A 56 -18.90 -36.56 27.76
N GLY A 57 -18.69 -37.25 26.62
CA GLY A 57 -19.77 -37.86 25.85
C GLY A 57 -19.37 -38.23 24.43
N GLU A 58 -19.14 -39.51 24.22
CA GLU A 58 -18.71 -40.20 22.99
C GLU A 58 -19.59 -39.93 21.76
N GLY A 59 -18.97 -39.95 20.57
CA GLY A 59 -19.70 -39.96 19.29
C GLY A 59 -18.81 -39.66 18.09
N GLY A 60 -18.02 -40.64 17.67
CA GLY A 60 -17.08 -40.51 16.55
C GLY A 60 -17.78 -40.23 15.20
N ALA A 61 -17.41 -39.12 14.59
CA ALA A 61 -17.54 -38.90 13.15
C ALA A 61 -16.18 -38.36 12.66
N ALA A 62 -15.24 -39.27 12.52
CA ALA A 62 -13.96 -39.02 11.88
C ALA A 62 -14.19 -38.52 10.45
N ASN A 63 -14.12 -37.20 10.29
CA ASN A 63 -13.34 -36.49 9.28
C ASN A 63 -12.74 -37.42 8.19
N ARG A 64 -13.58 -37.85 7.25
CA ARG A 64 -13.14 -38.49 6.00
C ARG A 64 -12.48 -37.41 5.14
N ARG A 65 -11.21 -37.10 5.45
CA ARG A 65 -10.33 -36.37 4.54
C ARG A 65 -9.82 -37.37 3.52
N SER A 66 -10.32 -37.26 2.29
CA SER A 66 -9.75 -37.94 1.14
C SER A 66 -8.34 -37.42 0.93
N ASP A 67 -7.40 -38.33 1.17
CA ASP A 67 -5.98 -38.21 0.93
C ASP A 67 -5.73 -38.20 -0.60
N VAL A 68 -5.50 -37.01 -1.15
CA VAL A 68 -4.90 -36.81 -2.49
C VAL A 68 -3.70 -35.89 -2.27
N SER A 69 -2.60 -36.53 -1.89
CA SER A 69 -1.24 -36.22 -2.27
C SER A 69 -0.81 -34.74 -2.21
N THR A 70 -0.39 -34.30 -1.03
CA THR A 70 0.60 -33.23 -0.86
C THR A 70 2.03 -33.74 -1.14
N ALA A 71 2.22 -34.46 -2.25
CA ALA A 71 3.49 -35.10 -2.62
C ALA A 71 4.35 -34.26 -3.60
N SER A 72 4.20 -32.93 -3.60
CA SER A 72 4.99 -32.05 -4.47
C SER A 72 5.78 -30.97 -3.71
N LEU A 73 5.88 -31.11 -2.38
CA LEU A 73 6.70 -30.24 -1.53
C LEU A 73 8.12 -30.77 -1.29
N ASP A 74 8.52 -31.88 -1.93
CA ASP A 74 9.89 -32.39 -1.87
C ASP A 74 10.50 -32.55 -3.26
N SER A 75 10.91 -31.43 -3.87
CA SER A 75 12.02 -31.47 -4.82
C SER A 75 12.84 -30.19 -4.64
N GLY A 76 13.89 -30.28 -3.84
CA GLY A 76 14.87 -29.20 -3.70
C GLY A 76 15.61 -29.09 -2.38
N SER A 77 15.67 -30.15 -1.55
CA SER A 77 16.69 -30.24 -0.50
C SER A 77 18.05 -30.47 -1.15
N GLY A 78 18.91 -29.43 -1.14
CA GLY A 78 20.25 -29.52 -1.71
C GLY A 78 21.04 -28.22 -1.65
N SER A 79 21.51 -27.89 -0.44
CA SER A 79 22.65 -27.00 -0.13
C SER A 79 22.43 -25.50 -0.05
N GLY A 80 22.60 -24.97 1.17
CA GLY A 80 23.26 -23.68 1.39
C GLY A 80 22.47 -22.61 2.13
N SER A 81 22.51 -22.68 3.47
CA SER A 81 22.64 -21.55 4.41
C SER A 81 21.74 -20.30 4.25
N GLY A 82 20.88 -20.10 5.26
CA GLY A 82 20.60 -18.76 5.77
C GLY A 82 19.19 -18.22 5.56
N SER A 83 18.55 -17.88 6.69
CA SER A 83 17.50 -16.88 6.83
C SER A 83 16.10 -17.24 6.35
N GLY A 84 15.22 -17.46 7.34
CA GLY A 84 13.94 -16.78 7.54
C GLY A 84 13.07 -16.46 6.32
N ASP A 85 11.80 -16.87 6.44
CA ASP A 85 10.68 -16.13 5.87
C ASP A 85 10.64 -16.04 4.33
N ARG A 86 10.44 -17.18 3.69
CA ARG A 86 9.89 -17.20 2.33
C ARG A 86 8.46 -17.75 2.37
N GLY A 87 7.57 -16.93 2.94
CA GLY A 87 6.14 -17.07 2.68
C GLY A 87 5.87 -17.17 1.17
N PRO A 88 4.80 -17.88 0.76
CA PRO A 88 4.55 -18.15 -0.65
C PRO A 88 4.51 -16.82 -1.43
N THR A 89 5.50 -16.64 -2.32
CA THR A 89 5.58 -15.40 -3.11
C THR A 89 4.31 -15.25 -3.94
N PRO A 90 3.77 -14.03 -4.14
CA PRO A 90 2.49 -13.82 -4.82
C PRO A 90 2.45 -14.42 -6.24
N ALA A 91 3.59 -14.42 -6.94
CA ALA A 91 3.73 -15.05 -8.25
C ALA A 91 3.68 -16.59 -8.23
N SER A 92 4.04 -17.23 -7.10
CA SER A 92 3.89 -18.68 -6.90
C SER A 92 2.44 -19.03 -6.64
N LEU A 93 1.75 -18.23 -5.81
CA LEU A 93 0.32 -18.41 -5.53
C LEU A 93 -0.52 -18.26 -6.80
N GLU A 94 -0.20 -17.30 -7.66
CA GLU A 94 -0.89 -17.12 -8.95
C GLU A 94 -0.71 -18.33 -9.87
N ALA A 95 0.49 -18.91 -9.92
CA ALA A 95 0.77 -20.11 -10.72
C ALA A 95 0.02 -21.34 -10.17
N ASP A 96 0.02 -21.52 -8.84
CA ASP A 96 -0.70 -22.61 -8.19
C ASP A 96 -2.21 -22.46 -8.40
N LEU A 97 -2.76 -21.25 -8.27
CA LEU A 97 -4.18 -20.98 -8.53
C LEU A 97 -4.56 -21.22 -10.01
N ALA A 98 -3.69 -20.89 -10.96
CA ALA A 98 -3.91 -21.20 -12.37
C ALA A 98 -3.91 -22.73 -12.60
N HIS A 99 -2.95 -23.44 -12.01
CA HIS A 99 -2.89 -24.90 -12.08
C HIS A 99 -4.14 -25.56 -11.48
N TYR A 100 -4.57 -25.13 -10.29
CA TYR A 100 -5.79 -25.65 -9.67
C TYR A 100 -7.02 -25.32 -10.49
N ARG A 101 -7.12 -24.14 -11.09
CA ARG A 101 -8.23 -23.80 -12.00
C ARG A 101 -8.31 -24.75 -13.19
N GLU A 102 -7.18 -25.07 -13.81
CA GLU A 102 -7.13 -26.01 -14.93
C GLU A 102 -7.42 -27.45 -14.48
N LEU A 103 -6.86 -27.89 -13.35
CA LEU A 103 -7.12 -29.21 -12.78
C LEU A 103 -8.59 -29.37 -12.42
N PHE A 104 -9.19 -28.38 -11.74
CA PHE A 104 -10.62 -28.40 -11.41
C PHE A 104 -11.49 -28.29 -12.65
N ALA A 105 -11.07 -27.54 -13.69
CA ALA A 105 -11.79 -27.50 -14.95
C ALA A 105 -11.79 -28.88 -15.65
N LYS A 106 -10.64 -29.55 -15.69
CA LYS A 106 -10.48 -30.92 -16.24
C LYS A 106 -11.25 -31.94 -15.41
N LEU A 107 -11.18 -31.85 -14.09
CA LEU A 107 -11.90 -32.73 -13.17
C LEU A 107 -13.42 -32.53 -13.30
N ARG A 108 -13.88 -31.28 -13.41
CA ARG A 108 -15.30 -30.97 -13.65
C ARG A 108 -15.77 -31.51 -14.99
N PHE A 109 -14.98 -31.35 -16.05
CA PHE A 109 -15.32 -31.88 -17.37
C PHE A 109 -15.38 -33.41 -17.34
N SER A 110 -14.35 -34.07 -16.82
CA SER A 110 -14.29 -35.53 -16.67
C SER A 110 -15.42 -36.07 -15.81
N TYR A 111 -15.77 -35.40 -14.70
CA TYR A 111 -16.86 -35.80 -13.82
C TYR A 111 -18.22 -35.67 -14.52
N VAL A 112 -18.47 -34.54 -15.18
CA VAL A 112 -19.72 -34.35 -15.93
C VAL A 112 -19.82 -35.36 -17.07
N GLU A 113 -18.74 -35.61 -17.80
CA GLU A 113 -18.68 -36.63 -18.86
C GLU A 113 -18.92 -38.04 -18.30
N GLN A 114 -18.29 -38.40 -17.18
CA GLN A 114 -18.49 -39.71 -16.56
C GLN A 114 -19.92 -39.88 -16.04
N VAL A 115 -20.46 -38.90 -15.33
CA VAL A 115 -21.83 -38.95 -14.79
C VAL A 115 -22.85 -38.97 -15.92
N THR A 116 -22.60 -38.26 -17.03
CA THR A 116 -23.50 -38.29 -18.20
C THR A 116 -23.42 -39.62 -18.93
N LYS A 117 -22.22 -40.19 -19.12
CA LYS A 117 -22.04 -41.54 -19.66
C LYS A 117 -22.73 -42.60 -18.80
N GLU A 118 -22.54 -42.54 -17.48
CA GLU A 118 -23.18 -43.47 -16.54
C GLU A 118 -24.70 -43.31 -16.53
N LYS A 119 -25.21 -42.07 -16.47
CA LYS A 119 -26.66 -41.81 -16.56
C LYS A 119 -27.24 -42.28 -17.88
N PHE A 120 -26.54 -42.12 -19.00
CA PHE A 120 -26.98 -42.59 -20.31
C PHE A 120 -27.04 -44.12 -20.36
N ILE A 121 -25.99 -44.79 -19.91
CA ILE A 121 -25.96 -46.26 -19.82
C ILE A 121 -27.07 -46.75 -18.89
N ARG A 122 -27.25 -46.12 -17.73
CA ARG A 122 -28.31 -46.47 -16.78
C ARG A 122 -29.72 -46.16 -17.31
N ALA A 123 -29.89 -45.15 -18.16
CA ALA A 123 -31.16 -44.86 -18.80
C ALA A 123 -31.52 -45.90 -19.88
N ILE A 124 -30.53 -46.50 -20.55
CA ILE A 124 -30.73 -47.52 -21.58
C ILE A 124 -30.80 -48.94 -20.99
N VAL A 125 -29.99 -49.22 -19.98
CA VAL A 125 -29.78 -50.57 -19.41
C VAL A 125 -30.49 -50.75 -18.06
N GLY A 126 -30.91 -49.67 -17.40
CA GLY A 126 -31.63 -49.74 -16.14
C GLY A 126 -33.06 -50.25 -16.32
N ASP A 127 -33.49 -51.10 -15.39
CA ASP A 127 -34.84 -51.66 -15.34
C ASP A 127 -35.59 -51.08 -14.12
N PRO A 128 -36.59 -50.20 -14.28
CA PRO A 128 -37.21 -49.74 -15.52
C PRO A 128 -36.42 -48.61 -16.23
N PRO A 129 -36.53 -48.50 -17.58
CA PRO A 129 -35.84 -47.48 -18.35
C PRO A 129 -36.31 -46.07 -17.94
N LEU A 130 -35.35 -45.19 -17.66
CA LEU A 130 -35.61 -43.78 -17.35
C LEU A 130 -36.01 -43.04 -18.63
N ILE A 131 -37.30 -43.07 -18.95
CA ILE A 131 -37.90 -42.25 -20.00
C ILE A 131 -38.26 -40.92 -19.35
N VAL A 132 -37.48 -39.88 -19.65
CA VAL A 132 -37.82 -38.52 -19.23
C VAL A 132 -39.14 -38.14 -19.88
N THR A 133 -40.19 -38.02 -19.06
CA THR A 133 -41.51 -37.67 -19.58
C THR A 133 -41.57 -36.18 -19.93
N PRO A 134 -42.35 -35.76 -20.94
CA PRO A 134 -42.57 -34.34 -21.23
C PRO A 134 -43.09 -33.55 -20.02
N HIS A 135 -43.79 -34.23 -19.10
CA HIS A 135 -44.28 -33.65 -17.85
C HIS A 135 -43.13 -33.32 -16.88
N GLU A 136 -42.19 -34.25 -16.66
CA GLU A 136 -40.99 -34.01 -15.84
C GLU A 136 -40.12 -32.88 -16.40
N ILE A 137 -40.03 -32.76 -17.74
CA ILE A 137 -39.32 -31.65 -18.38
C ILE A 137 -40.01 -30.33 -18.04
N ALA A 138 -41.33 -30.27 -18.19
CA ALA A 138 -42.10 -29.06 -17.88
C ALA A 138 -41.98 -28.66 -16.39
N GLU A 139 -41.99 -29.62 -15.47
CA GLU A 139 -41.78 -29.37 -14.04
C GLU A 139 -40.35 -28.86 -13.74
N LEU A 140 -39.33 -29.47 -14.35
CA LEU A 140 -37.94 -29.04 -14.21
C LEU A 140 -37.69 -27.66 -14.84
N GLU A 141 -38.37 -27.34 -15.95
CA GLU A 141 -38.32 -26.01 -16.57
C GLU A 141 -38.97 -24.95 -15.67
N ALA A 142 -40.11 -25.27 -15.05
CA ALA A 142 -40.77 -24.39 -14.09
C ALA A 142 -39.89 -24.16 -12.84
N ALA A 143 -39.32 -25.22 -12.27
CA ALA A 143 -38.41 -25.13 -11.13
C ALA A 143 -37.14 -24.33 -11.46
N ASN A 144 -36.56 -24.55 -12.65
CA ASN A 144 -35.41 -23.77 -13.12
C ASN A 144 -35.76 -22.30 -13.38
N ALA A 145 -36.95 -22.01 -13.90
CA ALA A 145 -37.40 -20.63 -14.10
C ALA A 145 -37.53 -19.91 -12.75
N HIS A 146 -38.10 -20.56 -11.74
CA HIS A 146 -38.19 -20.04 -10.38
C HIS A 146 -36.80 -19.82 -9.76
N ALA A 147 -35.91 -20.81 -9.84
CA ALA A 147 -34.54 -20.68 -9.33
C ALA A 147 -33.74 -19.58 -10.04
N LYS A 148 -33.91 -19.42 -11.36
CA LYS A 148 -33.31 -18.34 -12.14
C LYS A 148 -33.86 -16.97 -11.72
N ALA A 149 -35.15 -16.85 -11.46
CA ALA A 149 -35.76 -15.61 -10.97
C ALA A 149 -35.21 -15.24 -9.59
N ALA A 150 -35.16 -16.20 -8.66
CA ALA A 150 -34.58 -16.00 -7.33
C ALA A 150 -33.10 -15.61 -7.40
N LEU A 151 -32.31 -16.27 -8.26
CA LEU A 151 -30.91 -15.92 -8.46
C LEU A 151 -30.74 -14.51 -9.03
N LYS A 152 -31.58 -14.09 -9.98
CA LYS A 152 -31.56 -12.72 -10.52
C LYS A 152 -31.87 -11.70 -9.44
N ALA A 153 -32.90 -11.94 -8.61
CA ALA A 153 -33.26 -11.07 -7.51
C ALA A 153 -32.11 -10.93 -6.48
N ARG A 154 -31.47 -12.03 -6.12
CA ARG A 154 -30.29 -12.00 -5.22
C ARG A 154 -29.10 -11.30 -5.84
N LYS A 155 -28.85 -11.46 -7.14
CA LYS A 155 -27.79 -10.73 -7.84
C LYS A 155 -28.03 -9.22 -7.85
N THR A 156 -29.27 -8.79 -8.07
CA THR A 156 -29.61 -7.36 -8.01
C THR A 156 -29.50 -6.81 -6.59
N GLU A 157 -29.90 -7.58 -5.58
CA GLU A 157 -29.74 -7.21 -4.16
C GLU A 157 -28.26 -7.05 -3.79
N VAL A 158 -27.41 -8.02 -4.13
CA VAL A 158 -25.97 -7.97 -3.86
C VAL A 158 -25.32 -6.80 -4.60
N ALA A 159 -25.69 -6.55 -5.86
CA ALA A 159 -25.18 -5.39 -6.60
C ALA A 159 -25.54 -4.07 -5.90
N GLY A 160 -26.79 -3.94 -5.42
CA GLY A 160 -27.20 -2.77 -4.63
C GLY A 160 -26.42 -2.62 -3.33
N MET A 161 -26.18 -3.72 -2.60
CA MET A 161 -25.36 -3.69 -1.39
C MET A 161 -23.91 -3.26 -1.67
N VAL A 162 -23.32 -3.69 -2.79
CA VAL A 162 -21.98 -3.27 -3.19
C VAL A 162 -21.95 -1.78 -3.51
N ASP A 163 -22.92 -1.27 -4.27
CA ASP A 163 -23.03 0.16 -4.59
C ASP A 163 -23.16 1.02 -3.32
N ASP A 164 -23.96 0.56 -2.34
CA ASP A 164 -24.11 1.23 -1.05
C ASP A 164 -22.83 1.20 -0.22
N LEU A 165 -22.11 0.07 -0.21
CA LEU A 165 -20.82 -0.05 0.45
C LEU A 165 -19.79 0.89 -0.18
N GLU A 166 -19.73 0.99 -1.50
CA GLU A 166 -18.82 1.91 -2.18
C GLU A 166 -19.13 3.38 -1.88
N ARG A 167 -20.41 3.75 -1.84
CA ARG A 167 -20.83 5.10 -1.45
C ARG A 167 -20.38 5.41 -0.02
N ARG A 168 -20.67 4.51 0.92
CA ARG A 168 -20.28 4.66 2.33
C ARG A 168 -18.77 4.70 2.50
N ALA A 169 -18.03 3.87 1.77
CA ALA A 169 -16.56 3.86 1.80
C ALA A 169 -15.99 5.19 1.30
N ARG A 170 -16.54 5.75 0.21
CA ARG A 170 -16.14 7.07 -0.30
C ARG A 170 -16.44 8.20 0.70
N ASP A 171 -17.61 8.17 1.33
CA ASP A 171 -17.97 9.17 2.34
C ASP A 171 -17.09 9.05 3.59
N LEU A 172 -16.79 7.82 4.03
CA LEU A 172 -15.89 7.57 5.15
C LEU A 172 -14.48 8.06 4.85
N ALA A 173 -13.95 7.78 3.65
CA ALA A 173 -12.64 8.25 3.24
C ALA A 173 -12.53 9.78 3.24
N ARG A 174 -13.58 10.48 2.80
CA ARG A 174 -13.64 11.96 2.86
C ARG A 174 -13.62 12.45 4.30
N ARG A 175 -14.50 11.92 5.15
CA ARG A 175 -14.56 12.31 6.58
C ARG A 175 -13.24 12.03 7.30
N TYR A 176 -12.60 10.91 7.00
CA TYR A 176 -11.30 10.58 7.58
C TYR A 176 -10.21 11.56 7.12
N ALA A 177 -10.21 11.96 5.84
CA ALA A 177 -9.30 12.98 5.34
C ALA A 177 -9.51 14.33 6.05
N ASP A 178 -10.75 14.75 6.26
CA ASP A 178 -11.09 15.99 6.97
C ASP A 178 -10.63 15.95 8.44
N VAL A 179 -10.87 14.84 9.14
CA VAL A 179 -10.41 14.64 10.52
C VAL A 179 -8.88 14.65 10.60
N ARG A 180 -8.20 14.02 9.64
CA ARG A 180 -6.74 14.03 9.57
C ARG A 180 -6.20 15.45 9.36
N ALA A 181 -6.77 16.20 8.43
CA ALA A 181 -6.39 17.59 8.19
C ALA A 181 -6.65 18.47 9.43
N GLY A 182 -7.78 18.28 10.11
CA GLY A 182 -8.09 18.95 11.36
C GLY A 182 -7.11 18.61 12.48
N ARG A 183 -6.68 17.35 12.58
CA ARG A 183 -5.67 16.90 13.52
C ARG A 183 -4.31 17.53 13.25
N ASP A 184 -3.87 17.57 11.99
CA ASP A 184 -2.59 18.17 11.61
C ASP A 184 -2.59 19.66 11.97
N LEU A 185 -3.68 20.38 11.68
CA LEU A 185 -3.87 21.76 12.11
C LEU A 185 -3.81 21.90 13.64
N LEU A 186 -4.49 21.02 14.37
CA LEU A 186 -4.51 21.06 15.83
C LEU A 186 -3.10 20.84 16.41
N ARG A 187 -2.28 20.01 15.78
CA ARG A 187 -0.88 19.76 16.17
C ARG A 187 0.00 21.00 16.02
N GLU A 188 -0.26 21.81 14.99
CA GLU A 188 0.50 23.03 14.70
C GLU A 188 0.05 24.24 15.54
N LEU A 189 -1.22 24.29 15.94
CA LEU A 189 -1.80 25.45 16.64
C LEU A 189 -1.07 25.85 17.93
N PRO A 190 -0.71 24.94 18.85
CA PRO A 190 0.01 25.30 20.08
C PRO A 190 1.35 25.99 19.81
N GLY A 191 2.10 25.53 18.80
CA GLY A 191 3.36 26.16 18.41
C GLY A 191 3.15 27.58 17.88
N ARG A 192 2.16 27.75 17.00
CA ARG A 192 1.79 29.08 16.46
C ARG A 192 1.30 30.04 17.54
N ILE A 193 0.54 29.54 18.52
CA ILE A 193 0.08 30.36 19.66
C ILE A 193 1.28 30.79 20.50
N ALA A 194 2.20 29.87 20.83
CA ALA A 194 3.40 30.21 21.59
C ALA A 194 4.29 31.24 20.87
N GLU A 195 4.48 31.11 19.56
CA GLU A 195 5.19 32.09 18.73
C GLU A 195 4.51 33.47 18.74
N LEU A 196 3.18 33.51 18.59
CA LEU A 196 2.42 34.76 18.66
C LEU A 196 2.49 35.39 20.04
N GLU A 197 2.43 34.61 21.11
CA GLU A 197 2.55 35.09 22.48
C GLU A 197 3.96 35.62 22.78
N GLU A 198 5.00 35.00 22.24
CA GLU A 198 6.37 35.53 22.30
C GLU A 198 6.49 36.86 21.57
N ARG A 199 5.96 36.98 20.34
CA ARG A 199 5.93 38.24 19.60
C ARG A 199 5.14 39.33 20.32
N VAL A 200 4.00 38.99 20.92
CA VAL A 200 3.22 39.94 21.72
C VAL A 200 3.99 40.38 22.96
N ARG A 201 4.69 39.46 23.66
CA ARG A 201 5.55 39.80 24.79
C ARG A 201 6.70 40.72 24.37
N GLU A 202 7.35 40.44 23.24
CA GLU A 202 8.42 41.26 22.69
C GLU A 202 7.91 42.67 22.33
N LEU A 203 6.77 42.76 21.65
CA LEU A 203 6.17 44.05 21.29
C LEU A 203 5.76 44.86 22.53
N ARG A 204 5.17 44.22 23.54
CA ARG A 204 4.86 44.86 24.82
C ARG A 204 6.13 45.31 25.55
N ALA A 205 7.19 44.51 25.55
CA ALA A 205 8.46 44.88 26.15
C ALA A 205 9.08 46.09 25.45
N ARG A 206 9.05 46.13 24.10
CA ARG A 206 9.51 47.29 23.31
C ARG A 206 8.65 48.54 23.59
N GLN A 207 7.34 48.38 23.69
CA GLN A 207 6.42 49.47 24.02
C GLN A 207 6.66 50.01 25.44
N HIS A 208 6.84 49.13 26.43
CA HIS A 208 7.21 49.54 27.79
C HIS A 208 8.58 50.24 27.82
N HIS A 209 9.56 49.75 27.05
CA HIS A 209 10.86 50.41 26.93
C HIS A 209 10.72 51.82 26.31
N GLN A 210 9.87 51.98 25.30
CA GLN A 210 9.59 53.29 24.70
C GLN A 210 8.81 54.22 25.63
N GLN A 211 7.85 53.71 26.40
CA GLN A 211 7.06 54.49 27.36
C GLN A 211 7.88 54.91 28.58
N HIS A 212 8.71 54.02 29.14
CA HIS A 212 9.65 54.38 30.20
C HIS A 212 10.68 55.40 29.70
N GLN A 213 11.16 55.28 28.46
CA GLN A 213 12.02 56.29 27.85
C GLN A 213 11.34 57.65 27.68
N GLN A 214 10.02 57.71 27.46
CA GLN A 214 9.28 58.97 27.33
C GLN A 214 8.85 59.56 28.68
N GLN A 215 8.60 58.73 29.70
CA GLN A 215 8.08 59.18 30.99
C GLN A 215 9.21 59.58 31.97
N GLU A 216 10.44 59.12 31.75
CA GLU A 216 11.64 59.62 32.44
C GLU A 216 12.18 60.93 31.83
N ASP A 217 11.57 61.45 30.75
CA ASP A 217 11.92 62.76 30.14
C ASP A 217 11.05 63.93 30.67
N ASP A 218 9.98 63.67 31.46
CA ASP A 218 9.04 64.69 31.95
C ASP A 218 9.19 65.06 33.45
N ASP A 219 10.04 64.37 34.21
CA ASP A 219 10.29 64.66 35.64
C ASP A 219 11.81 64.76 35.89
N ASP A 220 12.25 65.89 36.43
CA ASP A 220 13.63 66.32 36.72
C ASP A 220 14.53 66.80 35.55
N GLY A 221 14.83 68.10 35.58
CA GLY A 221 15.75 68.80 34.67
C GLY A 221 17.22 68.39 34.79
N ALA A 222 17.58 67.23 34.24
CA ALA A 222 18.97 66.80 34.04
C ALA A 222 19.15 66.07 32.69
N PRO A 223 20.12 66.46 31.84
CA PRO A 223 20.25 65.92 30.49
C PRO A 223 20.99 64.58 30.54
N GLY A 224 20.26 63.45 30.50
CA GLY A 224 20.92 62.14 30.63
C GLY A 224 20.20 60.88 30.13
N GLY A 225 18.90 60.92 29.85
CA GLY A 225 18.08 59.70 29.66
C GLY A 225 18.13 59.04 28.27
N GLY A 226 18.22 59.81 27.19
CA GLY A 226 18.26 59.26 25.82
C GLY A 226 19.56 58.52 25.44
N ARG A 227 20.53 58.39 26.36
CA ARG A 227 21.93 58.16 25.98
C ARG A 227 22.28 56.77 25.46
N MET A 228 21.46 55.72 25.46
CA MET A 228 21.93 54.39 24.99
C MET A 228 21.70 54.15 23.49
N SER A 229 20.50 54.45 22.97
CA SER A 229 20.25 54.55 21.52
C SER A 229 21.04 55.72 20.92
N THR A 230 21.04 56.85 21.65
CA THR A 230 21.89 57.99 21.30
C THR A 230 23.37 57.74 21.59
N ALA A 231 23.81 56.72 22.33
CA ALA A 231 25.24 56.38 22.51
C ALA A 231 25.79 55.59 21.33
N MET A 232 24.96 54.77 20.67
CA MET A 232 25.34 54.19 19.40
C MET A 232 25.44 55.27 18.31
N MET A 233 24.53 56.27 18.33
CA MET A 233 24.66 57.46 17.47
C MET A 233 25.76 58.45 17.91
N ASN A 234 26.11 58.52 19.20
CA ASN A 234 27.12 59.43 19.78
C ASN A 234 28.40 58.69 20.21
N MET A 235 28.74 57.57 19.56
CA MET A 235 30.02 56.92 19.84
C MET A 235 31.16 57.78 19.27
N PRO A 236 32.25 58.00 20.02
CA PRO A 236 33.41 58.72 19.49
C PRO A 236 33.96 57.99 18.26
N LEU A 237 34.40 58.76 17.26
CA LEU A 237 34.81 58.27 15.94
C LEU A 237 35.85 57.14 15.98
N GLY A 238 36.72 57.12 17.00
CA GLY A 238 37.68 56.02 17.20
C GLY A 238 37.00 54.68 17.46
N LYS A 239 36.00 54.67 18.34
CA LYS A 239 35.27 53.45 18.72
C LYS A 239 34.36 52.94 17.59
N THR A 240 33.80 53.84 16.79
CA THR A 240 33.04 53.44 15.59
C THR A 240 33.94 52.83 14.52
N ARG A 241 35.16 53.37 14.33
CA ARG A 241 36.16 52.79 13.43
C ARG A 241 36.60 51.40 13.87
N GLU A 242 36.85 51.20 15.16
CA GLU A 242 37.19 49.89 15.72
C GLU A 242 36.06 48.87 15.49
N LEU A 243 34.81 49.27 15.75
CA LEU A 243 33.63 48.41 15.52
C LEU A 243 33.48 48.08 14.03
N VAL A 244 33.70 49.05 13.13
CA VAL A 244 33.66 48.83 11.67
C VAL A 244 34.77 47.87 11.24
N GLU A 245 35.99 48.02 11.76
CA GLU A 245 37.09 47.09 11.47
C GLU A 245 36.81 45.69 12.03
N GLN A 246 36.21 45.57 13.22
CA GLN A 246 35.78 44.28 13.76
C GLN A 246 34.71 43.63 12.87
N ARG A 247 33.68 44.37 12.48
CA ARG A 247 32.63 43.87 11.58
C ARG A 247 33.18 43.51 10.20
N ARG A 248 34.15 44.26 9.68
CA ARG A 248 34.87 43.92 8.43
C ARG A 248 35.64 42.61 8.56
N ARG A 249 36.29 42.36 9.70
CA ARG A 249 36.98 41.09 9.96
C ARG A 249 36.01 39.92 10.06
N GLU A 250 34.87 40.11 10.73
CA GLU A 250 33.79 39.12 10.82
C GLU A 250 33.22 38.80 9.43
N LEU A 251 32.89 39.83 8.64
CA LEU A 251 32.43 39.67 7.26
C LEU A 251 33.46 38.95 6.40
N GLY A 252 34.74 39.33 6.48
CA GLY A 252 35.81 38.66 5.74
C GLY A 252 36.07 37.23 6.22
N ALA A 253 35.72 36.86 7.47
CA ALA A 253 35.78 35.48 7.93
C ALA A 253 34.63 34.65 7.34
N VAL A 254 33.40 35.18 7.39
CA VAL A 254 32.22 34.55 6.80
C VAL A 254 32.37 34.41 5.28
N GLU A 255 32.92 35.41 4.60
CA GLU A 255 33.15 35.37 3.15
C GLU A 255 34.16 34.28 2.77
N ARG A 256 35.22 34.10 3.57
CA ARG A 256 36.16 32.97 3.41
C ARG A 256 35.49 31.62 3.65
N GLU A 257 34.64 31.49 4.66
CA GLU A 257 33.86 30.27 4.89
C GLU A 257 32.91 29.96 3.72
N LEU A 258 32.28 31.00 3.18
CA LEU A 258 31.36 30.90 2.04
C LEU A 258 32.12 30.54 0.75
N GLU A 259 33.34 31.04 0.56
CA GLU A 259 34.23 30.65 -0.54
C GLU A 259 34.66 29.18 -0.42
N VAL A 260 35.03 28.73 0.79
CA VAL A 260 35.38 27.33 1.05
C VAL A 260 34.18 26.40 0.79
N LEU A 261 33.00 26.74 1.30
CA LEU A 261 31.78 25.98 1.05
C LEU A 261 31.36 26.03 -0.43
N GLY A 262 31.52 27.20 -1.05
CA GLY A 262 31.29 27.42 -2.48
C GLY A 262 32.20 26.56 -3.36
N ALA A 263 33.45 26.34 -2.95
CA ALA A 263 34.38 25.44 -3.64
C ALA A 263 34.05 23.94 -3.42
N GLN A 264 33.45 23.58 -2.28
CA GLN A 264 33.04 22.21 -1.98
C GLN A 264 31.70 21.82 -2.63
N ALA A 265 30.78 22.78 -2.79
CA ALA A 265 29.47 22.57 -3.41
C ALA A 265 29.51 21.91 -4.81
N PRO A 266 30.32 22.36 -5.79
CA PRO A 266 30.37 21.73 -7.11
C PRO A 266 30.96 20.33 -7.06
N ARG A 267 31.90 20.04 -6.15
CA ARG A 267 32.44 18.69 -5.97
C ARG A 267 31.36 17.74 -5.45
N LYS A 268 30.61 18.16 -4.44
CA LYS A 268 29.48 17.39 -3.91
C LYS A 268 28.36 17.21 -4.92
N ARG A 269 28.07 18.21 -5.76
CA ARG A 269 27.12 18.08 -6.88
C ARG A 269 27.58 17.04 -7.90
N LYS A 270 28.86 17.07 -8.32
CA LYS A 270 29.42 16.07 -9.23
C LYS A 270 29.42 14.66 -8.63
N GLU A 271 29.70 14.52 -7.32
CA GLU A 271 29.58 13.24 -6.61
C GLU A 271 28.14 12.73 -6.62
N MET A 272 27.16 13.59 -6.36
CA MET A 272 25.73 13.25 -6.41
C MET A 272 25.27 12.88 -7.82
N GLU A 273 25.69 13.60 -8.84
CA GLU A 273 25.40 13.29 -10.25
C GLU A 273 26.00 11.95 -10.66
N ARG A 274 27.25 11.67 -10.24
CA ARG A 274 27.90 10.37 -10.47
C ARG A 274 27.15 9.24 -9.79
N LEU A 275 26.81 9.38 -8.50
CA LEU A 275 26.03 8.38 -7.76
C LEU A 275 24.64 8.21 -8.37
N GLY A 276 24.00 9.29 -8.83
CA GLY A 276 22.73 9.24 -9.55
C GLY A 276 22.83 8.47 -10.86
N ALA A 277 23.90 8.67 -11.63
CA ALA A 277 24.15 7.91 -12.85
C ALA A 277 24.43 6.42 -12.57
N GLU A 278 25.17 6.11 -11.49
CA GLU A 278 25.42 4.74 -11.05
C GLU A 278 24.11 4.05 -10.61
N VAL A 279 23.25 4.73 -9.85
CA VAL A 279 21.92 4.23 -9.47
C VAL A 279 21.04 3.99 -10.70
N ALA A 280 20.96 4.96 -11.63
CA ALA A 280 20.18 4.80 -12.85
C ALA A 280 20.68 3.63 -13.73
N ALA A 281 22.00 3.42 -13.81
CA ALA A 281 22.56 2.27 -14.50
C ALA A 281 22.19 0.95 -13.82
N LEU A 282 22.20 0.89 -12.49
CA LEU A 282 21.77 -0.28 -11.72
C LEU A 282 20.27 -0.55 -11.85
N GLU A 283 19.44 0.48 -11.85
CA GLU A 283 18.00 0.38 -12.11
C GLU A 283 17.71 -0.14 -13.51
N ASN A 284 18.41 0.36 -14.54
CA ASN A 284 18.31 -0.16 -15.90
C ASN A 284 18.77 -1.62 -15.98
N ARG A 285 19.84 -2.00 -15.27
CA ARG A 285 20.31 -3.39 -15.22
C ARG A 285 19.26 -4.31 -14.56
N ARG A 286 18.62 -3.84 -13.49
CA ARG A 286 17.49 -4.52 -12.83
C ARG A 286 16.26 -4.60 -13.74
N ALA A 287 15.93 -3.54 -14.46
CA ALA A 287 14.82 -3.53 -15.41
C ALA A 287 15.07 -4.53 -16.56
N ASN A 288 16.27 -4.55 -17.12
CA ASN A 288 16.67 -5.49 -18.16
C ASN A 288 16.68 -6.93 -17.66
N SER A 289 17.19 -7.19 -16.44
CA SER A 289 17.19 -8.54 -15.87
C SER A 289 15.77 -9.02 -15.56
N THR A 290 14.90 -8.14 -15.05
CA THR A 290 13.49 -8.49 -14.80
C THR A 290 12.71 -8.66 -16.10
N ALA A 291 12.98 -7.87 -17.12
CA ALA A 291 12.41 -8.04 -18.45
C ALA A 291 12.87 -9.34 -19.11
N ALA A 292 14.18 -9.65 -19.07
CA ALA A 292 14.73 -10.90 -19.57
C ALA A 292 14.15 -12.11 -18.83
N ALA A 293 13.99 -12.02 -17.50
CA ALA A 293 13.33 -13.07 -16.71
C ALA A 293 11.85 -13.24 -17.09
N ARG A 294 11.12 -12.14 -17.31
CA ARG A 294 9.72 -12.17 -17.78
C ARG A 294 9.61 -12.75 -19.18
N GLU A 295 10.51 -12.42 -20.09
CA GLU A 295 10.52 -12.92 -21.46
C GLU A 295 10.93 -14.40 -21.51
N ALA A 296 11.92 -14.81 -20.70
CA ALA A 296 12.28 -16.22 -20.54
C ALA A 296 11.11 -17.03 -19.97
N LYS A 297 10.36 -16.47 -19.00
CA LYS A 297 9.12 -17.07 -18.50
C LYS A 297 8.08 -17.19 -19.61
N ARG A 298 7.81 -16.11 -20.37
CA ARG A 298 6.90 -16.15 -21.52
C ARG A 298 7.31 -17.16 -22.59
N ARG A 299 8.60 -17.27 -22.91
CA ARG A 299 9.12 -18.27 -23.84
C ARG A 299 8.91 -19.69 -23.31
N ARG A 300 9.15 -19.92 -22.01
CA ARG A 300 8.87 -21.21 -21.38
C ARG A 300 7.39 -21.55 -21.42
N ASP A 301 6.52 -20.59 -21.12
CA ASP A 301 5.07 -20.77 -21.14
C ASP A 301 4.56 -21.04 -22.56
N ASN A 302 5.03 -20.30 -23.56
CA ASN A 302 4.70 -20.53 -24.98
C ASN A 302 5.24 -21.87 -25.51
N ASN A 303 6.45 -22.27 -25.10
CA ASN A 303 7.01 -23.58 -25.47
C ASN A 303 6.27 -24.73 -24.77
N ALA A 304 5.85 -24.54 -23.52
CA ALA A 304 5.04 -25.50 -22.78
C ALA A 304 3.60 -25.60 -23.32
N GLN A 305 3.06 -24.51 -23.88
CA GLN A 305 1.79 -24.46 -24.58
C GLN A 305 1.87 -24.95 -26.04
N GLY A 306 2.99 -25.56 -26.46
CA GLY A 306 3.09 -26.24 -27.75
C GLY A 306 3.40 -25.36 -28.96
N GLY A 307 3.64 -24.05 -28.81
CA GLY A 307 3.77 -23.14 -29.96
C GLY A 307 4.86 -23.51 -30.97
N VAL A 308 6.00 -24.01 -30.53
CA VAL A 308 7.09 -24.46 -31.44
C VAL A 308 6.80 -25.83 -32.05
N ALA A 309 6.11 -26.72 -31.33
CA ALA A 309 5.67 -28.01 -31.85
C ALA A 309 4.57 -27.82 -32.92
N ASP A 310 3.65 -26.89 -32.67
CA ASP A 310 2.58 -26.53 -33.61
C ASP A 310 3.13 -25.89 -34.89
N GLU A 311 4.15 -25.02 -34.80
CA GLU A 311 4.81 -24.46 -35.99
C GLU A 311 5.57 -25.53 -36.81
N LEU A 312 6.22 -26.48 -36.13
CA LEU A 312 6.91 -27.60 -36.78
C LEU A 312 5.92 -28.59 -37.40
N GLU A 313 4.81 -28.88 -36.73
CA GLU A 313 3.73 -29.71 -37.29
C GLU A 313 3.03 -29.04 -38.47
N ALA A 314 2.79 -27.72 -38.42
CA ALA A 314 2.23 -26.97 -39.54
C ALA A 314 3.14 -27.03 -40.77
N ARG A 315 4.46 -26.86 -40.58
CA ARG A 315 5.45 -27.05 -41.66
C ARG A 315 5.49 -28.49 -42.14
N GLY A 316 5.45 -29.47 -41.24
CA GLY A 316 5.40 -30.90 -41.59
C GLY A 316 4.17 -31.26 -42.43
N ARG A 317 3.00 -30.73 -42.08
CA ARG A 317 1.76 -30.89 -42.87
C ARG A 317 1.89 -30.26 -44.24
N TRP A 318 2.50 -29.08 -44.35
CA TRP A 318 2.75 -28.42 -45.62
C TRP A 318 3.74 -29.21 -46.52
N TYR A 319 4.82 -29.74 -45.95
CA TYR A 319 5.77 -30.58 -46.70
C TYR A 319 5.12 -31.89 -47.17
N ARG A 320 4.31 -32.55 -46.34
CA ARG A 320 3.56 -33.75 -46.76
C ARG A 320 2.55 -33.45 -47.86
N ALA A 321 1.86 -32.31 -47.78
CA ALA A 321 0.91 -31.88 -48.81
C ALA A 321 1.62 -31.58 -50.14
N SER A 322 2.75 -30.86 -50.10
CA SER A 322 3.55 -30.59 -51.31
C SER A 322 4.19 -31.85 -51.89
N GLU A 323 4.66 -32.77 -51.04
CA GLU A 323 5.15 -34.08 -51.45
C GLU A 323 4.05 -34.92 -52.13
N ALA A 324 2.82 -34.91 -51.59
CA ALA A 324 1.68 -35.62 -52.19
C ALA A 324 1.33 -35.07 -53.58
N VAL A 325 1.32 -33.73 -53.74
CA VAL A 325 1.10 -33.08 -55.03
C VAL A 325 2.21 -33.43 -56.02
N LEU A 326 3.47 -33.36 -55.61
CA LEU A 326 4.61 -33.70 -56.47
C LEU A 326 4.60 -35.17 -56.89
N ARG A 327 4.22 -36.09 -55.99
CA ARG A 327 4.08 -37.52 -56.33
C ARG A 327 2.96 -37.78 -57.33
N GLN A 328 1.85 -37.04 -57.23
CA GLN A 328 0.73 -37.15 -58.18
C GLN A 328 1.09 -36.65 -59.58
N VAL A 329 1.97 -35.65 -59.68
CA VAL A 329 2.47 -35.15 -60.97
C VAL A 329 3.52 -36.11 -61.59
N LEU A 330 4.15 -36.96 -60.78
CA LEU A 330 5.21 -37.86 -61.20
C LEU A 330 4.78 -39.35 -61.32
N ASP A 331 3.48 -39.65 -61.17
CA ASP A 331 2.88 -41.00 -61.31
C ASP A 331 3.63 -42.13 -60.56
N LEU A 332 4.13 -41.85 -59.36
CA LEU A 332 4.80 -42.85 -58.52
C LEU A 332 3.77 -43.65 -57.69
N PRO A 333 3.86 -45.00 -57.62
CA PRO A 333 2.91 -45.83 -56.88
C PRO A 333 3.02 -45.64 -55.36
N GLN A 334 1.87 -45.66 -54.67
CA GLN A 334 1.80 -45.55 -53.20
C GLN A 334 2.37 -46.81 -52.52
N ALA A 335 3.20 -46.62 -51.51
CA ALA A 335 3.72 -47.64 -50.61
C ALA A 335 3.06 -47.52 -49.23
#